data_AF-A0A5D4RYH4-F1
#
_entry.id   AF-A0A5D4RYH4-F1
#
_cell.length_a   1.000
_cell.length_b   1.000
_cell.length_c   1.000
_cell.angle_alpha   90.00
_cell.angle_beta   90.00
_cell.angle_gamma   90.00
#
_symmetry.space_group_name_H-M   'P 1'
#
loop_
_entity.id
_entity.type
_entity.pdbx_description
1 polymer ?
#
loop_
_entity_poly.entity_id
_entity_poly.type
_entity_poly.pdbx_seq_one_letter_code
_entity_poly.pdbx_strand_id
1 'polypeptide(L)' 'MRKLFLIASCSLFLGACGQVQANQKERFSSHNHMLSVSKDSETGCKYLILEWDKRGGITPLLKSDGTPDCN' A
#
# COMPACT_ATOMS: atom_id res chain seq x y z
N MET A 1 -53.13 -7.95 26.96
CA MET A 1 -52.26 -6.76 26.80
C MET A 1 -51.22 -7.05 25.72
N ARG A 2 -51.37 -6.43 24.54
CA ARG A 2 -50.47 -6.61 23.38
C ARG A 2 -49.13 -5.96 23.68
N LYS A 3 -48.05 -6.74 23.69
CA LYS A 3 -46.67 -6.23 23.80
C LYS A 3 -46.21 -5.81 22.41
N LEU A 4 -46.04 -4.50 22.22
CA LEU A 4 -45.58 -3.90 20.97
C LEU A 4 -44.07 -4.15 20.85
N PHE A 5 -43.65 -4.93 19.86
CA PHE A 5 -42.24 -5.11 19.54
C PHE A 5 -41.78 -3.94 18.65
N LEU A 6 -40.94 -3.05 19.19
CA LEU A 6 -40.24 -2.03 18.41
C LEU A 6 -38.92 -2.63 17.91
N ILE A 7 -38.93 -3.11 16.67
CA ILE A 7 -37.71 -3.51 15.97
C ILE A 7 -37.08 -2.22 15.43
N ALA A 8 -36.08 -1.70 16.15
CA ALA A 8 -35.24 -0.63 15.65
C ALA A 8 -34.28 -1.22 14.59
N SER A 9 -34.66 -1.12 13.32
CA SER A 9 -33.77 -1.46 12.21
C SER A 9 -32.68 -0.39 12.10
N CYS A 10 -31.52 -0.67 12.69
CA CYS A 10 -30.32 0.14 12.51
C CYS A 10 -29.77 -0.14 11.10
N SER A 11 -30.21 0.64 10.12
CA SER A 11 -29.65 0.63 8.77
C SER A 11 -28.20 1.11 8.85
N LEU A 12 -27.27 0.15 8.94
CA LEU A 12 -25.84 0.40 8.79
C LEU A 12 -25.60 0.81 7.34
N PHE A 13 -25.58 2.12 7.08
CA PHE A 13 -24.95 2.66 5.90
C PHE A 13 -23.45 2.35 6.02
N LEU A 14 -23.02 1.26 5.39
CA LEU A 14 -21.62 1.05 5.03
C LEU A 14 -21.26 2.17 4.04
N GLY A 15 -20.85 3.31 4.58
CA GLY A 15 -20.18 4.34 3.81
C GLY A 15 -19.01 3.68 3.12
N ALA A 16 -19.03 3.64 1.79
CA ALA A 16 -17.94 3.12 1.00
C ALA A 16 -16.66 3.84 1.46
N CYS A 17 -15.69 3.10 1.99
CA CYS A 17 -14.33 3.61 2.14
C CYS A 17 -13.86 3.96 0.74
N GLY A 18 -13.98 5.24 0.35
CA GLY A 18 -13.40 5.76 -0.87
C GLY A 18 -11.93 5.38 -0.87
N GLN A 19 -11.48 4.63 -1.87
CA GLN A 19 -10.07 4.29 -1.98
C GLN A 19 -9.30 5.60 -2.15
N VAL A 20 -8.59 6.02 -1.11
CA VAL A 20 -7.67 7.14 -1.18
C VAL A 20 -6.48 6.63 -1.99
N GLN A 21 -6.55 6.81 -3.31
CA GLN A 21 -5.46 6.49 -4.20
C GLN A 21 -4.35 7.51 -3.93
N ALA A 22 -3.25 7.06 -3.32
CA ALA A 22 -2.10 7.91 -3.12
C ALA A 22 -1.63 8.40 -4.49
N ASN A 23 -1.60 9.71 -4.71
CA ASN A 23 -0.96 10.32 -5.87
C ASN A 23 0.55 10.03 -5.74
N GLN A 24 1.00 8.97 -6.40
CA GLN A 24 2.16 8.15 -5.99
C GLN A 24 3.53 8.76 -6.29
N LYS A 25 3.63 9.91 -6.98
CA LYS A 25 4.93 10.39 -7.46
C LYS A 25 5.70 11.29 -6.49
N GLU A 26 5.02 11.98 -5.58
CA GLU A 26 5.65 13.08 -4.81
C GLU A 26 5.82 12.78 -3.31
N ARG A 27 5.12 11.78 -2.76
CA ARG A 27 5.15 11.54 -1.30
C ARG A 27 6.52 11.06 -0.80
N PHE A 28 7.26 10.35 -1.64
CA PHE A 28 8.54 9.74 -1.29
C PHE A 28 9.69 10.15 -2.22
N SER A 29 9.43 11.11 -3.12
CA SER A 29 10.41 11.63 -4.06
C SER A 29 10.56 13.14 -3.87
N SER A 30 11.78 13.59 -3.60
CA SER A 30 12.15 15.01 -3.54
C SER A 30 13.31 15.25 -4.50
N HIS A 31 13.70 16.51 -4.71
CA HIS A 31 14.76 16.88 -5.66
C HIS A 31 16.08 16.10 -5.50
N ASN A 32 16.39 15.58 -4.30
CA ASN A 32 17.62 14.84 -4.02
C ASN A 32 17.39 13.40 -3.56
N HIS A 33 16.13 12.94 -3.47
CA HIS A 33 15.77 11.63 -2.91
C HIS A 33 14.75 10.99 -3.82
N MET A 34 15.06 9.84 -4.41
CA MET A 34 14.10 9.04 -5.16
C MET A 34 13.92 7.71 -4.45
N LEU A 35 12.67 7.39 -4.13
CA LEU A 35 12.27 6.04 -3.73
C LEU A 35 11.43 5.45 -4.86
N SER A 36 11.90 4.34 -5.42
CA SER A 36 11.21 3.63 -6.50
C SER A 36 11.14 2.13 -6.23
N VAL A 37 10.22 1.45 -6.91
CA VAL A 37 10.18 -0.02 -6.94
C VAL A 37 10.67 -0.45 -8.31
N SER A 38 11.68 -1.32 -8.34
CA SER A 38 12.21 -1.92 -9.56
C SER A 38 11.95 -3.43 -9.55
N LYS A 39 11.73 -4.01 -10.74
CA LYS A 39 11.58 -5.46 -10.92
C LYS A 39 12.79 -5.98 -11.71
N ASP A 40 13.49 -6.93 -11.12
CA ASP A 40 14.57 -7.64 -11.79
C ASP A 40 14.01 -8.51 -12.92
N SER A 41 14.57 -8.37 -14.11
CA SER A 41 14.03 -9.02 -15.32
C SER A 41 14.38 -10.51 -15.41
N GLU A 42 15.40 -10.98 -14.71
CA GLU A 42 15.85 -12.38 -14.74
C GLU A 42 15.06 -13.23 -13.73
N THR A 43 14.91 -12.70 -12.52
CA THR A 43 14.32 -13.39 -11.36
C THR A 43 12.86 -13.02 -11.10
N GLY A 44 12.39 -11.90 -11.66
CA GLY A 44 11.07 -11.34 -11.37
C GLY A 44 10.96 -10.64 -10.00
N CYS A 45 12.03 -10.63 -9.20
CA CYS A 45 12.06 -10.07 -7.86
C CYS A 45 11.95 -8.55 -7.84
N LYS A 46 11.15 -8.03 -6.92
CA LYS A 46 10.93 -6.59 -6.71
C LYS A 46 11.84 -6.07 -5.61
N TYR A 47 12.37 -4.87 -5.83
CA TYR A 47 13.27 -4.19 -4.91
C TYR A 47 12.85 -2.74 -4.70
N LEU A 48 12.97 -2.25 -3.47
CA LEU A 48 12.94 -0.83 -3.16
C LEU A 48 14.32 -0.27 -3.48
N ILE A 49 14.36 0.70 -4.38
CA ILE A 49 15.56 1.43 -4.74
C ILE A 49 15.46 2.81 -4.09
N LEU A 50 16.41 3.10 -3.20
CA LEU A 50 16.61 4.41 -2.64
C LEU A 50 17.83 5.04 -3.31
N GLU A 51 17.61 6.16 -3.98
CA GLU A 51 18.68 7.00 -4.54
C GLU A 51 18.73 8.30 -3.76
N TRP A 52 19.89 8.60 -3.17
CA TRP A 52 20.18 9.84 -2.45
C TRP A 52 21.55 10.33 -2.87
N ASP A 53 21.66 11.24 -3.83
CA ASP A 53 22.92 11.90 -4.26
C ASP A 53 24.16 10.96 -4.34
N LYS A 54 24.88 10.73 -3.21
CA LYS A 54 26.05 9.83 -3.10
C LYS A 54 25.84 8.56 -2.25
N ARG A 55 24.62 8.29 -1.83
CA ARG A 55 24.19 7.17 -1.00
C ARG A 55 23.00 6.50 -1.67
N GLY A 56 22.92 5.19 -1.54
CA GLY A 56 21.81 4.45 -2.08
C GLY A 56 21.69 3.10 -1.43
N GLY A 57 20.55 2.48 -1.64
CA GLY A 57 20.26 1.17 -1.10
C GLY A 57 19.30 0.42 -2.00
N ILE A 58 19.52 -0.89 -2.07
CA ILE A 58 18.61 -1.83 -2.70
C ILE A 58 18.15 -2.76 -1.59
N THR A 59 16.84 -2.88 -1.40
CA THR A 59 16.25 -3.78 -0.40
C THR A 59 15.15 -4.61 -1.05
N PRO A 60 15.14 -5.95 -0.88
CA PRO A 60 14.08 -6.78 -1.45
C PRO A 60 12.73 -6.41 -0.86
N LEU A 61 11.69 -6.32 -1.70
CA LEU A 61 10.32 -6.30 -1.21
C LEU A 61 9.99 -7.69 -0.71
N LEU A 62 9.40 -7.75 0.48
CA LEU A 62 8.94 -8.98 1.09
C LEU A 62 7.42 -9.05 1.03
N LYS A 63 6.89 -10.26 0.80
CA LYS A 63 5.48 -10.58 1.03
C LYS A 63 5.19 -10.62 2.53
N SER A 64 3.92 -10.75 2.90
CA SER A 64 3.50 -10.90 4.29
C SER A 64 4.08 -12.14 4.98
N ASP A 65 4.46 -13.17 4.22
CA ASP A 65 5.12 -14.38 4.70
C ASP A 65 6.64 -14.21 4.92
N GLY A 66 7.19 -13.02 4.66
CA GLY A 66 8.61 -12.69 4.82
C GLY A 66 9.50 -13.16 3.67
N THR A 67 8.97 -13.81 2.63
CA THR A 67 9.74 -14.22 1.46
C THR A 67 9.78 -13.11 0.39
N PRO A 68 10.79 -13.08 -0.49
CA PRO A 68 10.88 -12.08 -1.56
C PRO A 68 9.65 -12.08 -2.49
N ASP A 69 9.22 -10.89 -2.91
CA ASP A 69 8.15 -10.70 -3.89
C ASP A 69 8.72 -10.77 -5.31
N CYS A 70 8.55 -11.91 -6.00
CA CYS A 70 9.14 -12.18 -7.32
C CYS A 70 8.16 -12.44 -8.47
N ASN A 71 6.93 -11.89 -8.40
CA ASN A 71 5.87 -12.16 -9.38
C ASN A 71 5.45 -10.92 -10.19
#